data_AF-A0A1H3HLI4-F1
#
_entry.id   AF-A0A1H3HLI4-F1
#
_cell.length_a   1.000
_cell.length_b   1.000
_cell.length_c   1.000
_cell.angle_alpha   90.00
_cell.angle_beta   90.00
_cell.angle_gamma   90.00
#
_symmetry.space_group_name_H-M   'P 1'
#
loop_
_entity.id
_entity.type
_entity.pdbx_description
1 polymer ?
#
loop_
_entity_poly.entity_id
_entity_poly.type
_entity_poly.pdbx_seq_one_letter_code
_entity_poly.pdbx_strand_id
1 'polypeptide(L)'
;MEMEVIRTVKVKLDVPEQRRDALHQTADQFRYCANQTSEWAWRDSSNEYCVTSKEKAEDALYDRLREETDLTANLVQKGIRRAVEAVKSGVKAWKRGDRTSQPHFDS
;
A
#
# COMPACT_ATOMS: atom_id res chain seq x y z
N MET A 1 32.41 9.16 10.61
CA MET A 1 31.04 8.79 10.19
C MET A 1 30.09 9.65 11.00
N GLU A 2 29.46 10.65 10.39
CA GLU A 2 28.41 11.43 11.07
C GLU A 2 27.14 10.58 11.16
N MET A 3 26.57 10.50 12.36
CA MET A 3 25.37 9.72 12.63
C MET A 3 24.15 10.62 12.44
N GLU A 4 23.36 10.38 11.40
CA GLU A 4 22.12 11.12 11.13
C GLU A 4 21.08 10.75 12.20
N VAL A 5 20.66 11.73 13.02
CA VAL A 5 19.68 11.53 14.08
C VAL A 5 18.29 11.90 13.58
N ILE A 6 17.45 10.90 13.31
CA ILE A 6 16.03 11.10 12.98
C ILE A 6 15.20 11.01 14.26
N ARG A 7 14.40 12.05 14.57
CA ARG A 7 13.49 12.08 15.73
C ARG A 7 12.04 12.04 15.28
N THR A 8 11.26 11.08 15.78
CA THR A 8 9.81 10.96 15.52
C THR A 8 9.03 11.42 16.75
N VAL A 9 8.10 12.36 16.57
CA VAL A 9 7.18 12.82 17.62
C VAL A 9 5.77 12.35 17.29
N LYS A 10 5.05 11.83 18.30
CA LYS A 10 3.62 11.48 18.16
C LYS A 10 2.79 12.73 18.37
N VAL A 11 2.03 13.12 17.35
CA VAL A 11 1.05 14.21 17.43
C VAL A 11 -0.34 13.59 17.45
N LYS A 12 -1.16 13.95 18.44
CA LYS A 12 -2.55 13.50 18.50
C LYS A 12 -3.34 14.22 17.41
N LEU A 13 -3.94 13.46 16.51
CA LEU A 13 -4.88 14.01 15.54
C LEU A 13 -6.19 14.35 16.27
N ASP A 14 -6.57 15.62 16.28
CA ASP A 14 -7.85 16.06 16.82
C ASP A 14 -8.91 16.02 15.70
N VAL A 15 -9.85 15.09 15.82
CA VAL A 15 -10.88 14.83 14.81
C VAL A 15 -12.24 15.11 15.44
N PRO A 16 -13.00 16.10 14.94
CA PRO A 16 -14.37 16.32 15.38
C PRO A 16 -15.19 15.04 15.25
N GLU A 17 -16.06 14.77 16.23
CA GLU A 17 -16.87 13.55 16.27
C GLU A 17 -17.61 13.27 14.95
N GLN A 18 -18.13 14.32 14.31
CA GLN A 18 -18.90 14.25 13.06
C GLN A 18 -18.05 13.84 11.85
N ARG A 19 -16.71 13.90 11.94
CA ARG A 19 -15.80 13.52 10.86
C ARG A 19 -15.03 12.23 11.11
N ARG A 20 -15.24 11.56 12.24
CA ARG A 20 -14.55 10.30 12.54
C ARG A 20 -14.87 9.24 11.50
N ASP A 21 -16.14 9.11 11.12
CA ASP A 21 -16.58 8.14 10.12
C ASP A 21 -15.95 8.41 8.75
N ALA A 22 -15.87 9.67 8.33
CA ALA A 22 -15.22 10.06 7.07
C ALA A 22 -13.71 9.71 7.07
N LEU A 23 -13.03 9.86 8.21
CA LEU A 23 -11.63 9.45 8.35
C LEU A 23 -11.48 7.93 8.23
N HIS A 24 -12.34 7.16 8.91
CA HIS A 24 -12.32 5.71 8.83
C HIS A 24 -12.62 5.21 7.42
N GLN A 25 -13.64 5.76 6.76
CA GLN A 25 -13.98 5.45 5.37
C GLN A 25 -12.81 5.74 4.42
N THR A 26 -12.14 6.89 4.59
CA THR A 26 -10.94 7.23 3.79
C THR A 26 -9.82 6.19 4.00
N ALA A 27 -9.59 5.78 5.25
CA ALA A 27 -8.59 4.77 5.58
C ALA A 27 -8.96 3.40 4.97
N ASP A 28 -10.23 3.02 5.00
CA ASP A 28 -10.70 1.74 4.46
C ASP A 28 -10.61 1.70 2.94
N GLN A 29 -11.00 2.78 2.24
CA GLN A 29 -10.79 2.90 0.79
C GLN A 29 -9.31 2.89 0.42
N PHE A 30 -8.44 3.53 1.23
CA PHE A 30 -7.00 3.48 0.99
C PHE A 30 -6.44 2.06 1.14
N ARG A 31 -6.87 1.32 2.18
CA ARG A 31 -6.51 -0.09 2.38
C ARG A 31 -7.07 -0.96 1.26
N TYR A 32 -8.26 -0.68 0.76
CA TYR A 32 -8.85 -1.35 -0.39
C TYR A 32 -7.94 -1.24 -1.63
N CYS A 33 -7.51 -0.03 -2.01
CA CYS A 33 -6.56 0.15 -3.11
C CYS A 33 -5.26 -0.64 -2.91
N ALA A 34 -4.70 -0.63 -1.69
CA ALA A 34 -3.48 -1.34 -1.38
C ALA A 34 -3.66 -2.87 -1.44
N ASN A 35 -4.77 -3.41 -0.93
CA ASN A 35 -5.05 -4.85 -0.95
C ASN A 35 -5.35 -5.36 -2.36
N GLN A 36 -6.12 -4.61 -3.17
CA GLN A 36 -6.36 -4.93 -4.58
C GLN A 36 -5.06 -4.93 -5.39
N THR A 37 -4.18 -3.96 -5.12
CA THR A 37 -2.85 -3.92 -5.74
C THR A 37 -1.98 -5.09 -5.28
N SER A 38 -2.03 -5.44 -3.99
CA SER A 38 -1.28 -6.57 -3.44
C SER A 38 -1.67 -7.88 -4.11
N GLU A 39 -2.97 -8.14 -4.24
CA GLU A 39 -3.52 -9.30 -4.93
C GLU A 39 -3.08 -9.34 -6.40
N TRP A 40 -3.22 -8.22 -7.11
CA TRP A 40 -2.84 -8.13 -8.52
C TRP A 40 -1.33 -8.28 -8.76
N ALA A 41 -0.51 -7.75 -7.85
CA ALA A 41 0.95 -7.75 -7.96
C ALA A 41 1.57 -9.07 -7.47
N TRP A 42 0.93 -9.75 -6.51
CA TRP A 42 1.35 -11.03 -5.95
C TRP A 42 0.88 -12.23 -6.79
N ARG A 43 1.15 -12.19 -8.10
CA ARG A 43 0.69 -13.20 -9.05
C ARG A 43 1.25 -14.59 -8.72
N ASP A 44 0.33 -15.53 -8.61
CA ASP A 44 0.43 -16.98 -8.39
C ASP A 44 1.83 -17.58 -8.21
N SER A 45 2.14 -17.88 -6.94
CA SER A 45 3.03 -18.91 -6.36
C SER A 45 4.50 -19.07 -6.82
N SER A 46 4.92 -18.50 -7.95
CA SER A 46 6.34 -18.37 -8.30
C SER A 46 6.74 -16.91 -8.16
N ASN A 47 7.44 -16.60 -7.08
CA ASN A 47 7.91 -15.27 -6.69
C ASN A 47 8.71 -14.52 -7.79
N GLU A 48 9.10 -15.19 -8.87
CA GLU A 48 9.72 -14.59 -10.06
C GLU A 48 8.74 -13.75 -10.90
N TYR A 49 7.43 -13.92 -10.73
CA TYR A 49 6.38 -13.21 -11.50
C TYR A 49 5.72 -12.03 -10.75
N CYS A 50 6.13 -11.75 -9.52
CA CYS A 50 5.59 -10.63 -8.76
C CYS A 50 5.89 -9.28 -9.44
N VAL A 51 4.87 -8.43 -9.60
CA VAL A 51 5.03 -7.12 -10.21
C VAL A 51 5.53 -6.12 -9.17
N THR A 52 6.78 -5.67 -9.32
CA THR A 52 7.43 -4.72 -8.39
C THR A 52 7.69 -3.34 -8.99
N SER A 53 7.19 -3.08 -10.21
CA SER A 53 7.21 -1.76 -10.85
C SER A 53 5.98 -0.96 -10.45
N LYS A 54 6.21 0.26 -9.93
CA LYS A 54 5.15 1.20 -9.55
C LYS A 54 4.36 1.68 -10.76
N GLU A 55 5.07 2.06 -11.82
CA GLU A 55 4.48 2.52 -13.08
C GLU A 55 3.54 1.47 -13.66
N LYS A 56 4.00 0.22 -13.81
CA LYS A 56 3.15 -0.87 -14.31
C LYS A 56 1.92 -1.13 -13.45
N ALA A 57 2.02 -0.96 -12.14
CA ALA A 57 0.89 -1.14 -11.23
C ALA A 57 -0.09 0.04 -11.32
N GLU A 58 0.40 1.27 -11.41
CA GLU A 58 -0.43 2.46 -11.61
C GLU A 58 -1.16 2.40 -12.95
N ASP A 59 -0.46 2.12 -14.05
CA ASP A 59 -1.06 2.00 -15.39
C ASP A 59 -2.15 0.92 -15.45
N ALA A 60 -1.97 -0.17 -14.70
CA ALA A 60 -2.91 -1.29 -14.71
C ALA A 60 -4.13 -1.11 -13.79
N LEU A 61 -4.00 -0.30 -12.72
CA LEU A 61 -4.98 -0.30 -11.63
C LEU A 61 -5.58 1.07 -11.32
N TYR A 62 -4.93 2.17 -11.70
CA TYR A 62 -5.33 3.51 -11.28
C TYR A 62 -6.76 3.86 -11.69
N ASP A 63 -7.10 3.71 -12.97
CA ASP A 63 -8.42 4.14 -13.48
C ASP A 63 -9.55 3.39 -12.77
N ARG A 64 -9.45 2.05 -12.70
CA ARG A 64 -10.42 1.22 -11.97
C ARG A 64 -10.54 1.61 -10.50
N LEU A 65 -9.42 1.69 -9.78
CA LEU A 65 -9.44 2.02 -8.35
C LEU A 65 -9.93 3.46 -8.08
N ARG A 66 -9.71 4.37 -9.04
CA ARG A 66 -10.22 5.74 -8.97
C ARG A 66 -11.73 5.78 -9.17
N GLU A 67 -12.30 4.91 -9.98
CA GLU A 67 -13.75 4.75 -10.17
C GLU A 67 -14.43 4.05 -8.99
N GLU A 68 -13.76 3.05 -8.40
CA GLU A 68 -14.28 2.26 -7.27
C GLU A 68 -14.23 3.00 -5.92
N THR A 69 -13.61 4.18 -5.84
CA THR A 69 -13.39 4.91 -4.57
C THR A 69 -13.67 6.41 -4.65
N ASP A 70 -13.96 7.03 -3.51
CA ASP A 70 -14.11 8.48 -3.38
C ASP A 70 -12.78 9.21 -3.16
N LEU A 71 -11.66 8.50 -3.33
CA LEU A 71 -10.33 9.01 -3.03
C LEU A 71 -9.86 10.02 -4.07
N THR A 72 -9.06 10.98 -3.61
CA THR A 72 -8.26 11.81 -4.52
C THR A 72 -7.26 10.94 -5.28
N ALA A 73 -6.89 11.36 -6.50
CA ALA A 73 -5.92 10.65 -7.34
C ALA A 73 -4.62 10.30 -6.59
N ASN A 74 -4.11 11.23 -5.78
CA ASN A 74 -2.91 11.04 -4.99
C ASN A 74 -3.05 9.93 -3.94
N LEU A 75 -4.21 9.75 -3.32
CA LEU A 75 -4.42 8.69 -2.34
C LEU A 75 -4.51 7.32 -3.01
N VAL A 76 -5.20 7.22 -4.15
CA VAL A 76 -5.25 5.98 -4.96
C VAL A 76 -3.82 5.55 -5.35
N GLN A 77 -3.05 6.45 -5.95
CA GLN A 77 -1.66 6.18 -6.36
C GLN A 77 -0.78 5.81 -5.17
N LYS A 78 -0.93 6.47 -4.01
CA LYS A 78 -0.18 6.11 -2.79
C LYS A 78 -0.57 4.74 -2.25
N GLY A 79 -1.83 4.32 -2.37
CA GLY A 79 -2.28 2.97 -2.03
C GLY A 79 -1.59 1.91 -2.90
N ILE A 80 -1.58 2.13 -4.22
CA ILE A 80 -0.89 1.28 -5.21
C ILE A 80 0.61 1.18 -4.88
N ARG A 81 1.28 2.32 -4.71
CA ARG A 81 2.72 2.37 -4.42
C ARG A 81 3.07 1.67 -3.10
N ARG A 82 2.25 1.84 -2.06
CA ARG A 82 2.44 1.18 -0.76
C ARG A 82 2.43 -0.34 -0.91
N ALA A 83 1.47 -0.87 -1.66
CA ALA A 83 1.38 -2.30 -1.92
C ALA A 83 2.57 -2.84 -2.72
N VAL A 84 2.97 -2.14 -3.78
CA VAL A 84 4.14 -2.54 -4.60
C VAL A 84 5.43 -2.59 -3.78
N GLU A 85 5.66 -1.64 -2.86
CA GLU A 85 6.82 -1.69 -1.98
C GLU A 85 6.78 -2.86 -0.99
N ALA A 86 5.60 -3.20 -0.47
CA ALA A 86 5.42 -4.36 0.39
C ALA A 86 5.68 -5.67 -0.38
N VAL A 87 5.16 -5.79 -1.60
CA VAL A 87 5.41 -6.94 -2.50
C VAL A 87 6.91 -7.06 -2.79
N LYS A 88 7.57 -5.94 -3.12
CA LYS A 88 9.02 -5.90 -3.34
C LYS A 88 9.82 -6.35 -2.12
N SER A 89 9.38 -5.98 -0.91
CA SER A 89 9.98 -6.46 0.33
C SER A 89 9.80 -7.97 0.50
N GLY A 90 8.59 -8.50 0.26
CA GLY A 90 8.30 -9.93 0.30
C GLY A 90 9.18 -10.72 -0.67
N VAL A 91 9.29 -10.28 -1.93
CA VAL A 91 10.17 -10.91 -2.93
C VAL A 91 11.63 -10.91 -2.48
N LYS A 92 12.13 -9.83 -1.85
CA LYS A 92 13.49 -9.79 -1.29
C LYS A 92 13.67 -10.79 -0.14
N ALA A 93 12.67 -10.92 0.74
CA ALA A 93 12.70 -11.89 1.83
C ALA A 93 12.74 -13.33 1.29
N TRP A 94 11.88 -13.63 0.33
CA TRP A 94 11.87 -14.93 -0.34
C TRP A 94 13.21 -15.27 -1.00
N LYS A 95 13.84 -14.31 -1.70
CA LYS A 95 15.17 -14.53 -2.32
C LYS A 95 16.28 -14.85 -1.31
N ARG A 96 16.10 -14.53 -0.03
CA ARG A 96 17.00 -14.93 1.07
C ARG A 96 16.64 -16.29 1.68
N GLY A 97 15.56 -16.92 1.24
CA GLY A 97 15.01 -18.14 1.83
C GLY A 97 14.03 -17.90 2.99
N ASP A 98 13.68 -16.64 3.28
CA ASP A 98 12.74 -16.32 4.35
C ASP A 98 11.30 -16.70 3.94
N ARG A 99 10.49 -17.16 4.91
CA ARG A 99 9.06 -17.36 4.69
C ARG A 99 8.38 -16.00 4.52
N THR A 100 7.62 -15.84 3.44
CA THR A 100 6.85 -14.64 3.14
C THR A 100 5.48 -15.01 2.56
N SER A 101 4.58 -14.05 2.45
CA SER A 101 3.23 -14.20 1.92
C SER A 101 2.77 -12.90 1.26
N GLN A 102 1.67 -12.97 0.52
CA GLN A 102 1.00 -11.80 -0.02
C GLN A 102 0.79 -10.75 1.08
N PRO A 103 1.21 -9.49 0.87
CA PRO A 103 0.91 -8.41 1.80
C PRO A 103 -0.60 -8.22 1.97
N HIS A 104 -1.04 -8.02 3.21
CA HIS A 104 -2.41 -7.64 3.53
C HIS A 104 -2.38 -6.44 4.48
N PHE A 105 -3.28 -5.48 4.24
CA PHE A 105 -3.34 -4.21 4.96
C PHE A 105 -4.67 -4.11 5.70
N ASP A 106 -4.63 -4.16 7.04
CA ASP A 106 -5.78 -4.18 7.94
C ASP A 106 -5.74 -3.09 9.03
N SER A 107 -4.60 -2.43 9.19
CA SER A 107 -4.27 -1.52 10.30
C SER A 107 -3.98 -0.09 9.83
#